data_AF-A0A1A3BLX0-F1
#
_entry.id   AF-A0A1A3BLX0-F1
#
_cell.length_a   1.000
_cell.length_b   1.000
_cell.length_c   1.000
_cell.angle_alpha   90.00
_cell.angle_beta   90.00
_cell.angle_gamma   90.00
#
_symmetry.space_group_name_H-M   'P 1'
#
loop_
_entity.id
_entity.type
_entity.pdbx_description
1 polymer ?
#
loop_
_entity_poly.entity_id
_entity_poly.type
_entity_poly.pdbx_seq_one_letter_code
_entity_poly.pdbx_strand_id
1 'polypeptide(L)' 'MAVRERVSEYRRRMRQRGLRPLQVWVPDVRTESFAAEAHRQALLVARAEASADDQDFIEAISTTWDEE' A
#
# COMPACT_ATOMS: atom_id res chain seq x y z
N MET A 1 -8.36 -26.79 -5.41
CA MET A 1 -7.14 -26.07 -5.83
C MET A 1 -6.16 -26.00 -4.67
N ALA A 2 -4.91 -26.37 -4.92
CA ALA A 2 -3.83 -26.19 -3.95
C ALA A 2 -3.55 -24.69 -3.75
N VAL A 3 -3.04 -24.28 -2.58
CA VAL A 3 -2.71 -22.87 -2.28
C VAL A 3 -1.81 -22.24 -3.36
N ARG A 4 -0.84 -23.02 -3.87
CA ARG A 4 0.08 -22.59 -4.94
C ARG A 4 -0.65 -22.22 -6.23
N GLU A 5 -1.68 -22.97 -6.60
CA GLU A 5 -2.48 -22.76 -7.81
C GLU A 5 -3.28 -21.47 -7.69
N ARG A 6 -3.93 -21.25 -6.54
CA ARG A 6 -4.67 -20.02 -6.23
C ARG A 6 -3.77 -18.77 -6.27
N VAL A 7 -2.57 -18.85 -5.69
CA VAL A 7 -1.59 -17.75 -5.70
C VAL A 7 -1.08 -17.47 -7.13
N SER A 8 -0.91 -18.51 -7.95
CA SER A 8 -0.49 -18.36 -9.34
C SER A 8 -1.55 -17.65 -10.19
N GLU A 9 -2.81 -18.09 -10.09
CA GLU A 9 -3.94 -17.46 -10.78
C GLU A 9 -4.14 -16.01 -10.36
N TYR A 10 -4.06 -15.71 -9.06
CA TYR A 10 -4.12 -14.34 -8.56
C TYR A 10 -3.03 -13.45 -9.18
N ARG A 11 -1.77 -13.92 -9.17
CA ARG A 11 -0.66 -13.17 -9.79
C ARG A 11 -0.85 -13.02 -11.30
N ARG A 12 -1.42 -14.00 -12.00
CA ARG A 12 -1.74 -13.92 -13.43
C ARG A 12 -2.72 -12.78 -13.71
N ARG A 13 -3.84 -12.74 -12.98
CA ARG A 13 -4.85 -11.68 -13.08
C ARG A 13 -4.26 -10.29 -12.78
N MET A 14 -3.46 -10.17 -11.73
CA MET A 14 -2.81 -8.90 -11.38
C MET A 14 -1.87 -8.40 -12.49
N ARG A 15 -1.08 -9.28 -13.12
CA ARG A 15 -0.21 -8.90 -14.25
C ARG A 15 -0.99 -8.45 -15.47
N GLN A 16 -2.15 -9.07 -15.76
CA GLN A 16 -3.01 -8.65 -16.87
C GLN A 16 -3.60 -7.25 -16.64
N ARG A 17 -3.80 -6.84 -15.38
CA ARG A 17 -4.19 -5.47 -14.99
C ARG A 17 -3.02 -4.48 -14.99
N GLY A 18 -1.83 -4.87 -15.47
CA GLY A 18 -0.64 -4.01 -15.51
C GLY A 18 0.13 -3.91 -14.19
N LEU A 19 -0.25 -4.66 -13.16
CA LEU A 19 0.40 -4.59 -11.84
C LEU A 19 1.61 -5.54 -11.76
N ARG A 20 2.69 -5.07 -11.13
CA ARG A 20 3.90 -5.85 -10.87
C ARG A 20 4.03 -6.16 -9.38
N PRO A 21 4.15 -7.44 -8.97
CA PRO A 21 4.36 -7.77 -7.57
C PRO A 21 5.74 -7.28 -7.09
N LEU A 22 5.76 -6.53 -5.99
CA LEU A 22 6.97 -6.14 -5.29
C LEU A 22 7.08 -6.96 -4.00
N GLN A 23 8.21 -7.62 -3.79
CA GLN A 23 8.54 -8.29 -2.53
C GLN A 23 9.66 -7.51 -1.86
N VAL A 24 9.36 -6.99 -0.67
CA VAL A 24 10.31 -6.26 0.16
C VAL A 24 10.37 -6.92 1.53
N TRP A 25 11.56 -6.91 2.11
CA TRP A 25 11.74 -7.28 3.51
C TRP A 25 11.43 -6.05 4.36
N VAL A 26 10.56 -6.23 5.35
CA VAL A 26 10.20 -5.21 6.32
C VAL A 26 10.65 -5.63 7.71
N PRO A 27 10.91 -4.70 8.63
CA PRO A 27 11.17 -5.03 10.03
C PRO A 27 10.01 -5.84 10.64
N ASP A 28 10.29 -6.63 11.68
CA ASP A 28 9.24 -7.39 12.36
C ASP A 28 8.24 -6.45 13.03
N VAL A 29 7.03 -6.43 12.47
CA VAL A 29 5.92 -5.57 12.87
C VAL A 29 5.37 -5.90 14.25
N ARG A 30 5.79 -7.02 14.86
CA ARG A 30 5.40 -7.42 16.22
C ARG A 30 6.29 -6.82 17.30
N THR A 31 7.39 -6.19 16.93
CA THR A 31 8.33 -5.61 17.90
C THR A 31 7.84 -4.27 18.44
N GLU A 32 8.13 -4.00 19.71
CA GLU A 32 7.81 -2.70 20.33
C GLU A 32 8.55 -1.55 19.62
N SER A 33 9.77 -1.79 19.13
CA SER A 33 10.52 -0.82 18.33
C SER A 33 9.81 -0.45 17.04
N PHE A 34 9.18 -1.41 16.36
CA PHE A 34 8.40 -1.12 15.16
C PHE A 34 7.16 -0.29 15.52
N ALA A 35 6.45 -0.64 16.58
CA ALA A 35 5.29 0.11 17.04
C ALA A 35 5.66 1.57 17.38
N ALA A 36 6.78 1.80 18.07
CA ALA A 36 7.28 3.12 18.39
C ALA A 36 7.63 3.94 17.14
N GLU A 37 8.33 3.35 16.16
CA GLU A 37 8.68 4.05 14.93
C GLU A 37 7.47 4.31 14.04
N ALA A 38 6.56 3.34 13.92
CA ALA A 38 5.30 3.52 13.19
C ALA A 38 4.48 4.67 13.79
N HIS A 39 4.39 4.75 15.13
CA HIS A 39 3.73 5.87 15.80
C HIS A 39 4.42 7.20 15.53
N ARG A 40 5.76 7.25 15.64
CA ARG A 40 6.56 8.46 15.34
C ARG A 40 6.33 8.93 13.91
N GLN A 41 6.41 8.03 12.94
CA GLN A 41 6.23 8.36 11.51
C GLN A 41 4.80 8.79 11.21
N ALA A 42 3.79 8.13 11.78
CA ALA A 42 2.39 8.54 11.64
C ALA A 42 2.17 9.98 12.14
N LEU A 43 2.77 10.35 13.27
CA LEU A 43 2.72 11.73 13.77
C LEU A 43 3.43 12.72 12.85
N LEU A 44 4.54 12.34 12.22
CA LEU A 44 5.22 13.19 11.24
C LEU A 44 4.36 13.42 10.01
N VAL A 45 3.73 12.37 9.48
CA VAL A 45 2.82 12.48 8.33
C VAL A 45 1.59 13.32 8.68
N ALA A 46 0.99 13.11 9.87
CA ALA A 46 -0.16 13.89 10.31
C ALA A 46 0.16 15.39 10.54
N ARG A 47 1.43 15.71 10.83
CA ARG A 47 1.91 17.09 11.02
C ARG A 47 2.41 17.74 9.73
N ALA A 48 2.87 16.95 8.76
CA ALA A 48 3.11 17.45 7.41
C ALA A 48 1.75 17.91 6.87
N GLU A 49 1.60 19.21 6.67
CA GLU A 49 0.32 19.86 6.38
C GLU A 49 -0.51 19.11 5.34
N ALA A 50 -1.82 19.01 5.61
CA ALA A 50 -2.81 18.47 4.66
C ALA A 50 -3.00 19.34 3.41
N SER A 51 -2.32 20.48 3.28
CA SER A 51 -2.37 21.38 2.12
C SER A 51 -1.11 21.32 1.26
N ALA A 52 -0.49 20.15 1.14
CA ALA A 52 0.41 19.93 0.03
C ALA A 52 -0.44 19.85 -1.24
N ASP A 53 -0.15 20.67 -2.25
CA ASP A 53 -0.77 20.61 -3.59
C ASP A 53 -0.86 19.18 -4.13
N ASP A 54 0.05 18.30 -3.70
CA ASP A 54 0.09 16.87 -4.00
C ASP A 54 -1.16 16.12 -3.55
N GLN A 55 -1.71 16.40 -2.36
CA GLN A 55 -2.89 15.70 -1.85
C GLN A 55 -4.15 16.12 -2.62
N ASP A 56 -4.29 17.42 -2.90
CA ASP A 56 -5.37 17.96 -3.73
C ASP A 56 -5.28 17.43 -5.17
N PHE A 57 -4.06 17.33 -5.72
CA PHE A 57 -3.82 16.73 -7.02
C PHE A 57 -4.19 15.23 -7.04
N ILE A 58 -3.73 14.46 -6.04
CA ILE A 58 -4.04 13.02 -5.92
C ILE A 58 -5.56 12.81 -5.84
N GLU A 59 -6.27 13.60 -5.02
CA GLU A 59 -7.72 13.53 -4.92
C GLU A 59 -8.38 13.86 -6.27
N ALA A 60 -7.94 14.92 -6.95
CA ALA A 60 -8.46 15.34 -8.24
C ALA A 60 -8.26 14.29 -9.36
N ILE A 61 -7.18 13.50 -9.31
CA ILE A 61 -6.92 12.44 -10.30
C ILE A 61 -7.38 11.05 -9.84
N SER A 62 -7.78 10.89 -8.57
CA SER A 62 -8.25 9.61 -8.05
C SER A 62 -9.61 9.27 -8.65
N THR A 63 -9.73 8.08 -9.23
CA THR A 63 -11.03 7.52 -9.59
C THR A 63 -11.55 6.68 -8.43
N THR A 64 -12.87 6.68 -8.21
CA THR A 64 -13.50 5.69 -7.32
C THR A 64 -13.12 4.29 -7.80
N TRP A 65 -12.71 3.43 -6.87
CA TRP A 65 -12.41 2.01 -7.13
C TRP A 65 -13.68 1.18 -7.40
N ASP A 66 -14.68 1.79 -8.04
CA ASP A 66 -15.89 1.12 -8.50
C ASP A 66 -15.77 0.93 -9.99
N GLU A 67 -15.18 -0.21 -10.38
CA GLU A 67 -15.38 -0.94 -11.64
C GLU A 67 -14.38 -2.12 -11.69
N GLU A 68 -14.76 -3.25 -11.07
CA GLU A 68 -14.49 -4.57 -11.67
C GLU A 68 -15.71 -5.00 -12.49
#